data_AF-D3S0P0-F1
#
_entry.id   AF-D3S0P0-F1
#
_cell.length_a   1.000
_cell.length_b   1.000
_cell.length_c   1.000
_cell.angle_alpha   90.00
_cell.angle_beta   90.00
_cell.angle_gamma   90.00
#
_symmetry.space_group_name_H-M   'P 1'
#
loop_
_entity.id
_entity.type
_entity.pdbx_description
1 polymer ?
#
loop_
_entity_poly.entity_id
_entity_poly.type
_entity_poly.pdbx_seq_one_letter_code
_entity_poly.pdbx_strand_id
1 'polypeptide(L)'
;MLVREMLDDEVEEVILTEYEKFGNSVFAELSMTDFRKKVLVVDKLKGFAIVFWNDEEFYIGRIFAENSEVEKTLIEKCVVEASKMNFKEVLMEVPVEEDITRLLAFGFIVKEIVKHRYGICKHAFKLSYQI
;
A
#
# COMPACT_ATOMS: atom_id res chain seq x y z
N MET A 1 -17.60 8.15 -1.50
CA MET A 1 -17.07 6.79 -1.68
C MET A 1 -16.81 6.20 -0.31
N LEU A 2 -17.27 4.98 0.00
CA LEU A 2 -17.13 4.41 1.34
C LEU A 2 -15.84 3.57 1.40
N VAL A 3 -14.92 3.96 2.29
CA VAL A 3 -13.74 3.14 2.61
C VAL A 3 -13.95 2.50 3.97
N ARG A 4 -13.79 1.17 4.03
CA ARG A 4 -13.90 0.38 5.25
C ARG A 4 -12.79 -0.66 5.34
N GLU A 5 -12.69 -1.31 6.48
CA GLU A 5 -11.86 -2.51 6.61
C GLU A 5 -12.47 -3.66 5.81
N MET A 6 -11.60 -4.51 5.26
CA MET A 6 -11.96 -5.74 4.57
C MET A 6 -12.74 -6.67 5.51
N LEU A 7 -13.76 -7.33 4.96
CA LEU A 7 -14.54 -8.35 5.66
C LEU A 7 -13.92 -9.75 5.42
N ASP A 8 -14.20 -10.70 6.31
CA ASP A 8 -13.62 -12.05 6.24
C ASP A 8 -13.92 -12.78 4.92
N ASP A 9 -15.09 -12.53 4.32
CA ASP A 9 -15.52 -13.11 3.04
C ASP A 9 -14.83 -12.49 1.80
N GLU A 10 -14.13 -11.36 1.97
CA GLU A 10 -13.40 -10.67 0.90
C GLU A 10 -11.92 -11.04 0.84
N VAL A 11 -11.41 -11.79 1.83
CA VAL A 11 -9.99 -12.16 1.95
C VAL A 11 -9.50 -12.87 0.69
N GLU A 12 -10.26 -13.87 0.21
CA GLU A 12 -9.90 -14.64 -0.97
C GLU A 12 -9.90 -13.77 -2.24
N GLU A 13 -10.89 -12.87 -2.37
CA GLU A 13 -11.01 -11.96 -3.51
C GLU A 13 -9.84 -10.98 -3.60
N VAL A 14 -9.39 -10.42 -2.46
CA VAL A 14 -8.22 -9.55 -2.41
C VAL A 14 -6.95 -10.32 -2.83
N ILE A 15 -6.72 -11.51 -2.27
CA ILE A 15 -5.55 -12.33 -2.58
C ILE A 15 -5.53 -12.71 -4.07
N LEU A 16 -6.65 -13.19 -4.60
CA LEU A 16 -6.77 -13.55 -6.02
C LEU A 16 -6.54 -12.33 -6.91
N THR A 17 -7.13 -11.18 -6.58
CA THR A 17 -6.90 -9.94 -7.34
C THR A 17 -5.43 -9.53 -7.31
N GLU A 18 -4.74 -9.67 -6.18
CA GLU A 18 -3.31 -9.39 -6.11
C GLU A 18 -2.50 -10.29 -7.06
N TYR A 19 -2.77 -11.60 -7.06
CA TYR A 19 -2.10 -12.53 -7.96
C TYR A 19 -2.42 -12.24 -9.44
N GLU A 20 -3.67 -11.95 -9.77
CA GLU A 20 -4.10 -11.67 -11.15
C GLU A 20 -3.50 -10.38 -11.71
N LYS A 21 -3.41 -9.33 -10.88
CA LYS A 21 -2.96 -7.99 -11.33
C LYS A 21 -1.45 -7.80 -11.23
N PHE A 22 -0.80 -8.42 -10.24
CA PHE A 22 0.59 -8.14 -9.90
C PHE A 22 1.48 -9.38 -9.87
N GLY A 23 0.92 -10.59 -9.99
CA GLY A 23 1.67 -11.85 -9.99
C GLY A 23 2.15 -12.33 -8.62
N ASN A 24 1.89 -11.57 -7.55
CA ASN A 24 2.15 -11.94 -6.16
C ASN A 24 1.12 -11.32 -5.22
N SER A 25 1.03 -11.82 -3.98
CA SER A 25 0.16 -11.28 -2.94
C SER A 25 0.97 -10.77 -1.76
N VAL A 26 1.00 -9.45 -1.58
CA VAL A 26 1.61 -8.80 -0.41
C VAL A 26 0.83 -9.18 0.84
N PHE A 27 -0.49 -9.33 0.73
CA PHE A 27 -1.30 -9.79 1.86
C PHE A 27 -0.85 -11.17 2.36
N ALA A 28 -0.66 -12.13 1.44
CA ALA A 28 -0.20 -13.47 1.80
C ALA A 28 1.24 -13.47 2.33
N GLU A 29 2.15 -12.73 1.69
CA GLU A 29 3.55 -12.58 2.13
C GLU A 29 3.63 -12.06 3.58
N LEU A 30 2.86 -11.02 3.90
CA LEU A 30 2.84 -10.42 5.24
C LEU A 30 2.27 -11.36 6.31
N SER A 31 1.47 -12.38 5.95
CA SER A 31 0.98 -13.39 6.91
C SER A 31 2.10 -14.18 7.57
N MET A 32 3.29 -14.21 6.95
CA MET A 32 4.45 -14.97 7.41
C MET A 32 5.44 -14.09 8.21
N THR A 33 5.02 -12.90 8.61
CA THR A 33 5.88 -11.89 9.26
C THR A 33 5.24 -11.39 10.57
N ASP A 34 6.03 -10.74 11.42
CA ASP A 34 5.55 -10.14 12.67
C ASP A 34 4.88 -8.76 12.46
N PHE A 35 4.75 -8.30 11.22
CA PHE A 35 4.07 -7.04 10.93
C PHE A 35 2.57 -7.14 11.22
N ARG A 36 2.04 -6.08 11.83
CA ARG A 36 0.59 -5.87 11.88
C ARG A 36 0.14 -5.46 10.49
N LYS A 37 -1.03 -5.90 10.05
CA LYS A 37 -1.57 -5.54 8.74
C LYS A 37 -3.07 -5.35 8.77
N LYS A 38 -3.57 -4.58 7.81
CA LYS A 38 -4.98 -4.32 7.57
C LYS A 38 -5.19 -4.10 6.07
N VAL A 39 -6.38 -4.44 5.59
CA VAL A 39 -6.79 -4.13 4.22
C VAL A 39 -7.96 -3.15 4.28
N LEU A 40 -7.82 -2.03 3.58
CA LEU A 40 -8.89 -1.06 3.37
C LEU A 40 -9.50 -1.31 2.00
N VAL A 41 -10.82 -1.41 1.93
CA VAL A 41 -11.57 -1.72 0.70
C VAL A 41 -12.54 -0.58 0.39
N VAL A 42 -12.72 -0.33 -0.91
CA VAL A 42 -13.64 0.66 -1.47
C VAL A 42 -14.79 -0.04 -2.18
N ASP A 43 -16.04 0.33 -1.83
CA ASP A 43 -17.28 -0.01 -2.56
C ASP A 43 -17.29 -1.38 -3.29
N LYS A 44 -17.44 -2.52 -2.59
CA LYS A 44 -17.42 -3.88 -3.21
C LYS A 44 -16.20 -4.10 -4.11
N LEU A 45 -15.01 -3.79 -3.59
CA LEU A 45 -13.72 -4.06 -4.21
C LEU A 45 -13.36 -3.25 -5.49
N LYS A 46 -13.99 -2.09 -5.72
CA LYS A 46 -13.52 -1.12 -6.74
C LYS A 46 -12.08 -0.66 -6.51
N GLY A 47 -11.57 -0.86 -5.31
CA GLY A 47 -10.17 -0.73 -4.98
C GLY A 47 -9.89 -1.26 -3.57
N PHE A 48 -8.64 -1.54 -3.30
CA PHE A 48 -8.16 -1.84 -1.96
C PHE A 48 -6.74 -1.30 -1.74
N ALA A 49 -6.41 -1.06 -0.47
CA ALA A 49 -5.06 -0.79 -0.04
C ALA A 49 -4.67 -1.75 1.08
N ILE A 50 -3.52 -2.40 0.94
CA ILE A 50 -2.93 -3.23 1.99
C ILE A 50 -1.95 -2.34 2.74
N VAL A 51 -2.24 -2.11 4.02
CA VAL A 51 -1.35 -1.39 4.93
C VAL A 51 -0.77 -2.34 5.95
N PHE A 52 0.48 -2.09 6.32
CA PHE A 52 1.16 -2.86 7.34
C PHE A 52 2.11 -1.97 8.14
N TRP A 53 2.35 -2.34 9.40
CA TRP A 53 3.14 -1.52 10.30
C TRP A 53 3.77 -2.35 11.41
N ASN A 54 4.88 -1.84 11.93
CA ASN A 54 5.47 -2.28 13.19
C ASN A 54 5.39 -1.11 14.19
N ASP A 55 6.22 -1.09 15.22
CA ASP A 55 6.20 -0.03 16.22
C ASP A 55 6.92 1.27 15.77
N GLU A 56 7.63 1.24 14.63
CA GLU A 56 8.44 2.37 14.14
C GLU A 56 7.90 2.97 12.83
N GLU A 57 7.44 2.13 11.92
CA GLU A 57 7.12 2.50 10.54
C GLU A 57 5.75 1.98 10.11
N PHE A 58 5.05 2.79 9.30
CA PHE A 58 3.77 2.47 8.68
C PHE A 58 3.90 2.49 7.16
N TYR A 59 3.46 1.43 6.51
CA TYR A 59 3.61 1.21 5.08
C TYR A 59 2.28 1.00 4.37
N ILE A 60 2.19 1.50 3.14
CA ILE A 60 1.28 0.98 2.13
C ILE A 60 2.06 -0.06 1.31
N GLY A 61 1.68 -1.32 1.43
CA GLY A 61 2.30 -2.42 0.69
C GLY A 61 1.76 -2.57 -0.73
N ARG A 62 0.48 -2.26 -0.92
CA ARG A 62 -0.15 -2.32 -2.24
C ARG A 62 -1.37 -1.42 -2.31
N ILE A 63 -1.61 -0.89 -3.50
CA ILE A 63 -2.88 -0.26 -3.88
C ILE A 63 -3.34 -0.89 -5.19
N PHE A 64 -4.58 -1.33 -5.21
CA PHE A 64 -5.34 -1.59 -6.41
C PHE A 64 -6.52 -0.62 -6.46
N ALA A 65 -6.74 0.00 -7.60
CA ALA A 65 -7.84 0.94 -7.79
C ALA A 65 -8.28 0.92 -9.25
N GLU A 66 -9.60 0.88 -9.48
CA GLU A 66 -10.18 0.97 -10.83
C GLU A 66 -9.88 2.31 -11.52
N ASN A 67 -9.64 3.37 -10.74
CA ASN A 67 -9.35 4.71 -11.26
C ASN A 67 -8.56 5.57 -10.24
N SER A 68 -8.08 6.72 -10.72
CA SER A 68 -7.25 7.65 -9.95
C SER A 68 -7.97 8.27 -8.74
N GLU A 69 -9.30 8.44 -8.80
CA GLU A 69 -10.09 8.99 -7.67
C GLU A 69 -10.19 7.97 -6.52
N VAL A 70 -10.41 6.69 -6.85
CA VAL A 70 -10.40 5.58 -5.88
C VAL A 70 -9.03 5.47 -5.23
N GLU A 71 -7.96 5.53 -6.02
CA GLU A 71 -6.59 5.47 -5.52
C GLU A 71 -6.30 6.62 -4.55
N LYS A 72 -6.61 7.86 -4.94
CA LYS A 72 -6.43 9.03 -4.08
C LYS A 72 -7.19 8.88 -2.76
N THR A 73 -8.45 8.44 -2.83
CA THR A 73 -9.30 8.21 -1.65
C THR A 73 -8.70 7.15 -0.71
N LEU A 74 -8.14 6.08 -1.26
CA LEU A 74 -7.44 5.05 -0.49
C LEU A 74 -6.19 5.59 0.20
N ILE A 75 -5.35 6.35 -0.51
CA ILE A 75 -4.15 6.99 0.05
C ILE A 75 -4.53 7.90 1.21
N GLU A 76 -5.49 8.80 1.01
CA GLU A 76 -5.97 9.71 2.06
C GLU A 76 -6.47 8.93 3.28
N LYS A 77 -7.15 7.79 3.07
CA LYS A 77 -7.59 6.94 4.18
C LYS A 77 -6.44 6.27 4.90
N CYS A 78 -5.43 5.77 4.18
CA CYS A 78 -4.22 5.20 4.79
C CYS A 78 -3.49 6.22 5.67
N VAL A 79 -3.37 7.47 5.20
CA VAL A 79 -2.79 8.59 5.96
C VAL A 79 -3.58 8.85 7.25
N VAL A 80 -4.92 8.85 7.18
CA VAL A 80 -5.76 8.99 8.37
C VAL A 80 -5.57 7.83 9.35
N GLU A 81 -5.46 6.59 8.89
CA GLU A 81 -5.22 5.44 9.76
C GLU A 81 -3.85 5.50 10.44
N ALA A 82 -2.80 5.89 9.70
CA ALA A 82 -1.47 6.10 10.25
C ALA A 82 -1.47 7.23 11.31
N SER A 83 -2.17 8.33 11.03
CA SER A 83 -2.33 9.47 11.95
C SER A 83 -3.00 9.06 13.26
N LYS A 84 -4.07 8.25 13.22
CA LYS A 84 -4.74 7.72 14.43
C LYS A 84 -3.82 6.88 15.30
N MET A 85 -2.80 6.27 14.70
CA MET A 85 -1.81 5.45 15.38
C MET A 85 -0.55 6.25 15.78
N ASN A 86 -0.55 7.57 15.62
CA ASN A 86 0.55 8.50 15.91
C ASN A 86 1.82 8.30 15.05
N PHE A 87 1.70 7.70 13.86
CA PHE A 87 2.79 7.74 12.89
C PHE A 87 2.90 9.16 12.31
N LYS A 88 4.12 9.55 11.93
CA LYS A 88 4.42 10.88 11.34
C LYS A 88 4.48 10.85 9.82
N GLU A 89 4.60 9.67 9.24
CA GLU A 89 4.67 9.48 7.81
C GLU A 89 4.07 8.13 7.41
N VAL A 90 3.65 8.05 6.15
CA VAL A 90 3.29 6.80 5.47
C VAL A 90 4.35 6.51 4.42
N LEU A 91 4.86 5.28 4.42
CA LEU A 91 5.91 4.83 3.52
C LEU A 91 5.34 3.94 2.41
N MET A 92 5.97 3.98 1.24
CA MET A 92 5.67 3.06 0.14
C MET A 92 6.97 2.70 -0.57
N GLU A 93 7.14 1.43 -0.93
CA GLU A 93 8.27 0.97 -1.72
C GLU A 93 7.79 0.52 -3.09
N VAL A 94 8.36 1.12 -4.14
CA VAL A 94 7.94 0.90 -5.53
C VAL A 94 9.17 0.57 -6.36
N PRO A 95 9.14 -0.42 -7.28
CA PRO A 95 10.25 -0.68 -8.18
C PRO A 95 10.68 0.57 -8.95
N VAL A 96 11.99 0.76 -9.14
CA VAL A 96 12.50 1.96 -9.84
C VAL A 96 12.11 2.00 -11.32
N GLU A 97 11.64 0.88 -11.86
CA GLU A 97 11.15 0.72 -13.21
C GLU A 97 9.70 1.24 -13.38
N GLU A 98 8.95 1.46 -12.29
CA GLU A 98 7.59 1.98 -12.35
C GLU A 98 7.55 3.52 -12.41
N ASP A 99 6.54 4.05 -13.10
CA ASP A 99 6.28 5.49 -13.14
C ASP A 99 5.60 5.96 -11.84
N ILE A 100 6.39 6.63 -11.00
CA ILE A 100 5.95 7.19 -9.71
C ILE A 100 5.31 8.58 -9.84
N THR A 101 5.22 9.19 -11.03
CA THR A 101 4.75 10.58 -11.21
C THR A 101 3.37 10.79 -10.60
N ARG A 102 2.48 9.80 -10.71
CA ARG A 102 1.14 9.83 -10.08
C ARG A 102 1.19 9.89 -8.55
N LEU A 103 2.11 9.15 -7.93
CA LEU A 103 2.26 9.12 -6.46
C LEU A 103 2.87 10.44 -5.96
N LEU A 104 3.83 10.99 -6.71
CA LEU A 104 4.38 12.31 -6.43
C LEU A 104 3.31 13.40 -6.53
N ALA A 105 2.41 13.31 -7.53
CA ALA A 105 1.28 14.24 -7.66
C ALA A 105 0.26 14.12 -6.50
N PHE A 106 0.18 12.96 -5.85
CA PHE A 106 -0.63 12.77 -4.65
C PHE A 106 0.03 13.27 -3.37
N GLY A 107 1.30 13.68 -3.39
CA GLY A 107 1.99 14.27 -2.23
C GLY A 107 3.10 13.39 -1.64
N PHE A 108 3.39 12.23 -2.24
CA PHE A 108 4.57 11.47 -1.86
C PHE A 108 5.86 12.19 -2.31
N ILE A 109 6.92 12.01 -1.54
CA ILE A 109 8.28 12.43 -1.88
C ILE A 109 9.22 11.23 -1.91
N VAL A 110 10.23 11.25 -2.78
CA VAL A 110 11.28 10.24 -2.77
C VAL A 110 12.20 10.51 -1.58
N LYS A 111 12.28 9.56 -0.65
CA LYS A 111 13.15 9.62 0.53
C LYS A 111 14.53 9.03 0.24
N GLU A 112 14.56 7.87 -0.41
CA GLU A 112 15.79 7.17 -0.79
C GLU A 112 15.56 6.12 -1.89
N ILE A 113 16.65 5.54 -2.38
CA ILE A 113 16.64 4.37 -3.26
C ILE A 113 17.15 3.16 -2.47
N VAL A 114 16.29 2.17 -2.25
CA VAL A 114 16.63 0.93 -1.54
C VAL A 114 17.25 -0.05 -2.53
N LYS A 115 18.51 -0.41 -2.29
CA LYS A 115 19.24 -1.31 -3.16
C LYS A 115 18.81 -2.77 -2.93
N HIS A 116 18.71 -3.54 -4.01
CA HIS A 116 18.38 -4.97 -3.98
C HIS A 116 17.08 -5.37 -3.29
N ARG A 117 16.11 -4.43 -3.21
CA ARG A 117 14.85 -4.65 -2.49
C ARG A 117 14.04 -5.83 -3.00
N TYR A 118 14.06 -6.06 -4.31
CA TYR A 118 13.35 -7.15 -4.97
C TYR A 118 14.30 -8.20 -5.58
N GLY A 119 15.55 -8.25 -5.09
CA GLY A 119 16.59 -9.15 -5.58
C GLY A 119 17.78 -8.44 -6.22
N ILE A 120 18.73 -9.21 -6.76
CA ILE A 120 19.98 -8.68 -7.31
C ILE A 120 19.68 -7.68 -8.44
N CYS A 121 20.29 -6.51 -8.34
CA CYS A 121 20.09 -5.34 -9.21
C CYS A 121 18.63 -4.85 -9.38
N LYS A 122 17.69 -5.26 -8.52
CA LYS A 122 16.31 -4.75 -8.53
C LYS A 122 16.10 -3.80 -7.35
N HIS A 123 15.99 -2.51 -7.66
CA HIS A 123 15.94 -1.42 -6.67
C HIS A 123 14.50 -0.95 -6.44
N ALA A 124 14.27 -0.27 -5.33
CA ALA A 124 13.00 0.40 -5.06
C ALA A 124 13.21 1.87 -4.74
N PHE A 125 12.30 2.74 -5.18
CA PHE A 125 12.10 4.04 -4.57
C PHE A 125 11.37 3.84 -3.24
N LYS A 126 11.96 4.34 -2.14
CA LYS A 126 11.23 4.51 -0.88
C LYS A 126 10.60 5.89 -0.89
N LEU A 127 9.28 5.90 -1.00
CA LEU A 127 8.45 7.09 -1.01
C LEU A 127 7.92 7.36 0.41
N SER A 128 7.76 8.63 0.76
CA SER A 128 7.21 9.09 2.04
C SER A 128 6.09 10.10 1.80
N TYR A 129 5.00 9.96 2.55
CA TYR A 129 3.94 10.96 2.67
C TYR A 129 3.95 11.48 4.10
N GLN A 130 4.19 12.78 4.31
CA GLN A 130 4.20 13.40 5.64
C GLN A 130 2.78 13.69 6.12
N ILE A 131 2.48 13.31 7.36
CA ILE A 131 1.17 13.48 8.02
C ILE A 131 1.05 14.84 8.69
#